data_AF-A0A087RLX3-F1
#
_entry.id   AF-A0A087RLX3-F1
#
_cell.length_a   1.000
_cell.length_b   1.000
_cell.length_c   1.000
_cell.angle_alpha   90.00
_cell.angle_beta   90.00
_cell.angle_gamma   90.00
#
_symmetry.space_group_name_H-M   'P 1'
#
loop_
_entity.id
_entity.type
_entity.pdbx_description
1 polymer ?
#
loop_
_entity_poly.entity_id
_entity_poly.type
_entity_poly.pdbx_seq_one_letter_code
_entity_poly.pdbx_strand_id
1 'polypeptide(L)'
;MEQEGHELLLPLVEEENICLPLPVNVVSKYWNIDLPMAEAIETAKKYAGFNGSILIEGIESAERHGLICKIVHSSMDELKKIIDSGVPLIVILPGIPEVTQHASIITGYNDEEKTILHYIQTGNKEGEMQEGAIPENIFEKEWSEEGKLMIILAPEDIVSSIKLENDSFNKSNRLCFESERQSILKNHSEAITSLKQALELNQNNSTALHLLGTIMNEQKSSECINFYEKCLELNDRSYLTYNGLGNFYLKTNDFKKAEDCYTKAIEINPKRSAKIYKNRAYLREQQNKNSDAKDDLKNYLKYFPKAPDRGVIEQTIHEL
;
A
#
# COMPACT_ATOMS: atom_id res chain seq x y z
N MET A 1 -4.24 39.17 0.16
CA MET A 1 -4.81 37.87 0.53
C MET A 1 -3.63 37.00 0.85
N GLU A 2 -3.33 36.85 2.14
CA GLU A 2 -2.40 35.81 2.58
C GLU A 2 -3.04 34.47 2.16
N GLN A 3 -2.31 33.64 1.42
CA GLN A 3 -2.73 32.26 1.20
C GLN A 3 -2.86 31.61 2.57
N GLU A 4 -4.06 31.15 2.93
CA GLU A 4 -4.22 30.20 4.03
C GLU A 4 -3.47 28.93 3.57
N GLY A 5 -2.21 28.82 3.96
CA GLY A 5 -1.38 27.68 3.60
C GLY A 5 -1.87 26.47 4.38
N HIS A 6 -2.60 25.58 3.71
CA HIS A 6 -2.96 24.26 4.26
C HIS A 6 -1.76 23.31 4.16
N GLU A 7 -0.60 23.75 4.63
CA GLU A 7 0.71 23.11 4.41
C GLU A 7 1.46 22.90 5.74
N LEU A 8 2.03 21.71 5.89
CA LEU A 8 2.82 21.30 7.04
C LEU A 8 4.30 21.18 6.64
N LEU A 9 5.16 21.90 7.35
CA LEU A 9 6.61 21.82 7.16
C LEU A 9 7.16 20.62 7.95
N LEU A 10 7.57 19.58 7.22
CA LEU A 10 8.15 18.37 7.79
C LEU A 10 9.69 18.42 7.76
N PRO A 11 10.37 17.77 8.72
CA PRO A 11 11.83 17.68 8.71
C PRO A 11 12.33 16.79 7.57
N LEU A 12 13.49 17.13 7.00
CA LEU A 12 14.20 16.26 6.06
C LEU A 12 14.84 15.09 6.81
N VAL A 13 14.57 13.88 6.32
CA VAL A 13 15.07 12.63 6.89
C VAL A 13 15.67 11.77 5.79
N GLU A 14 16.95 11.42 5.94
CA GLU A 14 17.67 10.56 5.01
C GLU A 14 17.71 9.09 5.48
N GLU A 15 17.53 8.87 6.78
CA GLU A 15 17.66 7.55 7.39
C GLU A 15 16.34 6.77 7.33
N GLU A 16 16.36 5.60 6.71
CA GLU A 16 15.26 4.63 6.74
C GLU A 16 15.76 3.19 6.86
N ASN A 17 14.87 2.32 7.29
CA ASN A 17 15.08 0.88 7.41
C ASN A 17 13.75 0.14 7.16
N ILE A 18 13.79 -1.14 6.78
CA ILE A 18 12.58 -1.95 6.60
C ILE A 18 11.66 -1.96 7.83
N CYS A 19 12.22 -1.81 9.03
CA CYS A 19 11.50 -1.72 10.31
C CYS A 19 11.39 -0.29 10.86
N LEU A 20 11.98 0.71 10.19
CA LEU A 20 11.77 2.13 10.45
C LEU A 20 11.60 2.86 9.11
N PRO A 21 10.41 2.71 8.48
CA PRO A 21 10.16 3.27 7.17
C PRO A 21 10.19 4.80 7.21
N LEU A 22 10.66 5.42 6.12
CA LEU A 22 10.81 6.87 6.04
C LEU A 22 9.56 7.66 6.51
N PRO A 23 8.31 7.33 6.10
CA PRO A 23 7.13 8.07 6.56
C PRO A 23 6.96 8.09 8.08
N VAL A 24 7.24 6.98 8.75
CA VAL A 24 7.16 6.88 10.21
C VAL A 24 8.25 7.72 10.86
N ASN A 25 9.48 7.68 10.33
CA ASN A 25 10.60 8.44 10.88
C ASN A 25 10.40 9.96 10.74
N VAL A 26 9.94 10.42 9.56
CA VAL A 26 9.62 11.83 9.31
C VAL A 26 8.52 12.33 10.22
N VAL A 27 7.39 11.61 10.31
CA VAL A 27 6.28 12.00 11.20
C VAL A 27 6.71 11.99 12.67
N SER A 28 7.55 11.05 13.08
CA SER A 28 8.05 11.03 14.46
C SER A 28 8.95 12.24 14.78
N LYS A 29 9.87 12.59 13.87
CA LYS A 29 10.70 13.78 14.02
C LYS A 29 9.91 15.09 13.97
N TYR A 30 8.82 15.15 13.21
CA TYR A 30 7.90 16.30 13.23
C TYR A 30 7.36 16.59 14.64
N TRP A 31 7.11 15.53 15.42
CA TRP A 31 6.70 15.63 16.82
C TRP A 31 7.88 15.72 17.81
N ASN A 32 9.09 16.00 17.34
CA ASN A 32 10.33 16.01 18.13
C ASN A 32 10.62 14.67 18.84
N ILE A 33 10.26 13.55 18.21
CA ILE A 33 10.53 12.20 18.72
C ILE A 33 11.57 11.52 17.83
N ASP A 34 12.73 11.25 18.41
CA ASP A 34 13.81 10.50 17.74
C ASP A 34 13.64 9.00 17.96
N LEU A 35 13.43 8.28 16.86
CA LEU A 35 13.35 6.82 16.87
C LEU A 35 14.75 6.20 16.70
N PRO A 36 15.19 5.30 17.60
CA PRO A 36 16.54 4.75 17.52
C PRO A 36 16.75 3.85 16.30
N MET A 37 17.55 4.30 15.32
CA MET A 37 17.89 3.51 14.14
C MET A 37 18.57 2.18 14.50
N ALA A 38 19.34 2.14 15.60
CA ALA A 38 19.96 0.92 16.10
C ALA A 38 18.92 -0.17 16.48
N GLU A 39 17.78 0.21 17.05
CA GLU A 39 16.69 -0.73 17.36
C GLU A 39 16.04 -1.29 16.09
N ALA A 40 15.86 -0.42 15.09
CA ALA A 40 15.32 -0.81 13.79
C ALA A 40 16.24 -1.80 13.07
N ILE A 41 17.55 -1.54 13.06
CA ILE A 41 18.58 -2.43 12.49
C ILE A 41 18.58 -3.79 13.21
N GLU A 42 18.49 -3.81 14.55
CA GLU A 42 18.43 -5.07 15.29
C GLU A 42 17.17 -5.86 14.96
N THR A 43 16.02 -5.18 14.91
CA THR A 43 14.73 -5.78 14.58
C THR A 43 14.70 -6.33 13.15
N ALA A 44 15.31 -5.61 12.20
CA ALA A 44 15.41 -5.98 10.80
C ALA A 44 16.10 -7.35 10.58
N LYS A 45 16.97 -7.78 11.51
CA LYS A 45 17.64 -9.09 11.44
C LYS A 45 16.67 -10.27 11.42
N LYS A 46 15.44 -10.11 11.92
CA LYS A 46 14.37 -11.12 11.88
C LYS A 46 13.82 -11.37 10.47
N TYR A 47 14.02 -10.41 9.56
CA TYR A 47 13.37 -10.36 8.24
C TYR A 47 14.37 -10.56 7.09
N ALA A 48 15.28 -11.53 7.26
CA ALA A 48 16.35 -11.77 6.30
C ALA A 48 15.83 -12.00 4.87
N GLY A 49 16.29 -11.17 3.93
CA GLY A 49 15.93 -11.25 2.51
C GLY A 49 14.60 -10.60 2.13
N PHE A 50 13.89 -9.97 3.08
CA PHE A 50 12.71 -9.16 2.77
C PHE A 50 13.14 -7.79 2.24
N ASN A 51 12.65 -7.42 1.06
CA ASN A 51 12.85 -6.12 0.45
C ASN A 51 11.52 -5.38 0.44
N GLY A 52 11.35 -4.41 1.33
CA GLY A 52 10.12 -3.65 1.47
C GLY A 52 10.01 -2.96 2.83
N SER A 53 8.84 -2.44 3.14
CA SER A 53 8.53 -1.78 4.41
C SER A 53 7.66 -2.67 5.28
N ILE A 54 7.98 -2.76 6.56
CA ILE A 54 7.19 -3.44 7.59
C ILE A 54 6.65 -2.36 8.52
N LEU A 55 5.62 -1.64 8.03
CA LEU A 55 5.07 -0.44 8.69
C LEU A 55 4.75 -0.65 10.18
N ILE A 56 4.23 -1.82 10.55
CA ILE A 56 3.87 -2.10 11.95
C ILE A 56 5.07 -2.08 12.89
N GLU A 57 6.28 -2.45 12.44
CA GLU A 57 7.49 -2.37 13.26
C GLU A 57 7.87 -0.92 13.55
N GLY A 58 7.75 -0.05 12.54
CA GLY A 58 7.96 1.38 12.70
C GLY A 58 6.91 2.01 13.61
N ILE A 59 5.63 1.67 13.41
CA ILE A 59 4.52 2.14 14.24
C ILE A 59 4.73 1.72 15.71
N GLU A 60 5.05 0.45 15.96
CA GLU A 60 5.30 -0.04 17.32
C GLU A 60 6.55 0.62 17.94
N SER A 61 7.57 0.97 17.14
CA SER A 61 8.71 1.76 17.61
C SER A 61 8.28 3.16 18.02
N ALA A 62 7.50 3.86 17.19
CA ALA A 62 6.92 5.16 17.50
C ALA A 62 6.08 5.13 18.80
N GLU A 63 5.27 4.09 18.97
CA GLU A 63 4.44 3.92 20.17
C GLU A 63 5.26 3.71 21.44
N ARG A 64 6.34 2.93 21.37
CA ARG A 64 7.29 2.79 22.49
C ARG A 64 7.93 4.13 22.90
N HIS A 65 7.97 5.09 21.99
CA HIS A 65 8.57 6.42 22.20
C HIS A 65 7.54 7.53 22.41
N GLY A 66 6.29 7.19 22.73
CA GLY A 66 5.28 8.15 23.22
C GLY A 66 4.29 8.66 22.17
N LEU A 67 4.32 8.13 20.94
CA LEU A 67 3.27 8.38 19.96
C LEU A 67 2.09 7.42 20.13
N ILE A 68 0.92 7.85 19.66
CA ILE A 68 -0.26 7.01 19.52
C ILE A 68 -0.56 6.82 18.05
N CYS A 69 -0.88 5.59 17.66
CA CYS A 69 -1.27 5.25 16.29
C CYS A 69 -2.78 5.05 16.14
N LYS A 70 -3.36 5.68 15.12
CA LYS A 70 -4.70 5.38 14.61
C LYS A 70 -4.62 4.99 13.15
N ILE A 71 -5.20 3.85 12.80
CA ILE A 71 -5.24 3.29 11.46
C ILE A 71 -6.70 3.21 11.05
N VAL A 72 -7.17 4.11 10.19
CA VAL A 72 -8.60 4.27 9.89
C VAL A 72 -8.85 4.39 8.39
N HIS A 73 -10.07 4.04 7.97
CA HIS A 73 -10.56 4.37 6.64
C HIS A 73 -11.27 5.72 6.72
N SER A 74 -10.95 6.63 5.79
CA SER A 74 -11.31 8.04 5.92
C SER A 74 -11.90 8.62 4.63
N SER A 75 -12.19 9.92 4.65
CA SER A 75 -12.73 10.71 3.54
C SER A 75 -11.80 11.86 3.20
N MET A 76 -12.00 12.50 2.03
CA MET A 76 -11.20 13.67 1.66
C MET A 76 -11.41 14.82 2.66
N ASP A 77 -12.65 15.02 3.09
CA ASP A 77 -13.03 16.07 4.03
C ASP A 77 -12.38 15.88 5.40
N GLU A 78 -12.34 14.63 5.90
CA GLU A 78 -11.68 14.31 7.16
C GLU A 78 -10.16 14.46 7.06
N LEU A 79 -9.55 13.99 5.95
CA LEU A 79 -8.12 14.17 5.67
C LEU A 79 -7.74 15.66 5.72
N LYS A 80 -8.46 16.53 5.01
CA LYS A 80 -8.19 17.98 4.98
C LYS A 80 -8.31 18.61 6.37
N LYS A 81 -9.35 18.26 7.15
CA LYS A 81 -9.53 18.76 8.52
C LYS A 81 -8.37 18.38 9.45
N ILE A 82 -7.81 17.18 9.29
CA ILE A 82 -6.69 16.73 10.12
C ILE A 82 -5.41 17.50 9.75
N ILE A 83 -5.18 17.73 8.45
CA ILE A 83 -4.08 18.58 7.97
C ILE A 83 -4.21 20.00 8.54
N ASP A 84 -5.40 20.60 8.47
CA ASP A 84 -5.67 21.94 9.03
C ASP A 84 -5.45 22.01 10.54
N SER A 85 -5.50 20.87 11.23
CA SER A 85 -5.22 20.75 12.67
C SER A 85 -3.73 20.60 12.97
N GLY A 86 -2.85 20.69 11.97
CA GLY A 86 -1.40 20.61 12.15
C GLY A 86 -0.85 19.18 12.23
N VAL A 87 -1.60 18.18 11.76
CA VAL A 87 -1.25 16.76 11.94
C VAL A 87 -0.91 16.11 10.59
N PRO A 88 0.34 15.69 10.36
CA PRO A 88 0.71 15.01 9.14
C PRO A 88 0.13 13.59 9.11
N LEU A 89 -0.19 13.12 7.91
CA LEU A 89 -0.90 11.86 7.70
C LEU A 89 -0.08 10.92 6.83
N ILE A 90 -0.03 9.64 7.18
CA ILE A 90 0.55 8.62 6.31
C ILE A 90 -0.59 7.92 5.57
N VAL A 91 -0.52 7.86 4.25
CA VAL A 91 -1.49 7.15 3.40
C VAL A 91 -0.77 6.13 2.52
N ILE A 92 -1.50 5.12 2.05
CA ILE A 92 -0.96 4.13 1.13
C ILE A 92 -1.37 4.50 -0.30
N LEU A 93 -0.38 4.78 -1.14
CA LEU A 93 -0.54 5.13 -2.54
C LEU A 93 0.22 4.14 -3.44
N PRO A 94 -0.12 4.07 -4.74
CA PRO A 94 0.72 3.36 -5.69
C PRO A 94 2.13 3.95 -5.69
N GLY A 95 3.14 3.09 -5.47
CA GLY A 95 4.53 3.48 -5.62
C GLY A 95 4.92 3.75 -7.08
N ILE A 96 6.13 4.28 -7.27
CA ILE A 96 6.82 4.20 -8.57
C ILE A 96 6.84 2.70 -8.96
N PRO A 97 6.59 2.31 -10.23
CA PRO A 97 6.36 0.91 -10.61
C PRO A 97 7.35 -0.09 -10.01
N GLU A 98 8.62 0.32 -9.87
CA GLU A 98 9.75 -0.43 -9.32
C GLU A 98 9.62 -0.76 -7.82
N VAL A 99 8.82 -0.01 -7.05
CA VAL A 99 8.58 -0.18 -5.61
C VAL A 99 7.11 -0.54 -5.38
N THR A 100 6.84 -1.70 -4.76
CA THR A 100 5.47 -2.08 -4.32
C THR A 100 4.94 -1.10 -3.28
N GLN A 101 3.61 -0.88 -3.24
CA GLN A 101 2.84 -0.04 -2.29
C GLN A 101 3.68 0.98 -1.49
N HIS A 102 3.54 2.25 -1.82
CA HIS A 102 4.31 3.32 -1.20
C HIS A 102 3.48 4.01 -0.12
N ALA A 103 3.95 3.91 1.13
CA ALA A 103 3.48 4.79 2.18
C ALA A 103 4.00 6.20 1.91
N SER A 104 3.09 7.17 1.81
CA SER A 104 3.41 8.57 1.55
C SER A 104 2.88 9.44 2.67
N ILE A 105 3.54 10.56 2.95
CA ILE A 105 3.10 11.52 3.96
C ILE A 105 2.39 12.66 3.23
N ILE A 106 1.15 12.95 3.62
CA ILE A 106 0.42 14.12 3.13
C ILE A 106 0.81 15.31 3.98
N THR A 107 1.35 16.33 3.33
CA THR A 107 1.81 17.57 3.93
C THR A 107 0.79 18.68 3.80
N GLY A 108 -0.11 18.60 2.82
CA GLY A 108 -1.03 19.70 2.58
C GLY A 108 -2.01 19.49 1.44
N TYR A 109 -2.73 20.56 1.10
CA TYR A 109 -3.59 20.62 -0.08
C TYR A 109 -3.74 22.05 -0.59
N ASN A 110 -4.15 22.20 -1.85
CA ASN A 110 -4.52 23.47 -2.44
C ASN A 110 -5.90 23.35 -3.10
N ASP A 111 -6.88 24.07 -2.54
CA ASP A 111 -8.26 24.02 -3.01
C ASP A 111 -8.51 24.76 -4.33
N GLU A 112 -7.68 25.77 -4.66
CA GLU A 112 -7.77 26.49 -5.93
C GLU A 112 -7.23 25.64 -7.08
N GLU A 113 -6.06 25.04 -6.88
CA GLU A 113 -5.38 24.17 -7.86
C GLU A 113 -5.92 22.73 -7.87
N LYS A 114 -6.75 22.37 -6.89
CA LYS A 114 -7.26 20.99 -6.67
C LYS A 114 -6.14 19.98 -6.61
N THR A 115 -5.19 20.20 -5.71
CA THR A 115 -4.04 19.33 -5.50
C THR A 115 -3.90 18.91 -4.04
N ILE A 116 -3.38 17.70 -3.84
CA ILE A 116 -2.90 17.17 -2.57
C ILE A 116 -1.38 17.20 -2.60
N LEU A 117 -0.78 17.73 -1.53
CA LEU A 117 0.65 17.89 -1.37
C LEU A 117 1.18 16.73 -0.54
N HIS A 118 2.29 16.13 -0.98
CA HIS A 118 2.92 15.02 -0.30
C HIS A 118 4.42 15.18 -0.21
N TYR A 119 4.99 14.58 0.82
CA TYR A 119 6.42 14.62 1.12
C TYR A 119 7.25 13.92 0.03
N ILE A 120 8.32 14.59 -0.43
CA ILE A 120 9.37 14.01 -1.29
C ILE A 120 10.73 14.13 -0.60
N GLN A 121 11.45 13.02 -0.51
CA GLN A 121 12.74 12.92 0.18
C GLN A 121 13.90 13.60 -0.57
N THR A 122 13.89 13.62 -1.91
CA THR A 122 15.01 14.12 -2.73
C THR A 122 14.53 15.01 -3.87
N GLY A 123 14.82 16.31 -3.76
CA GLY A 123 14.84 17.21 -4.90
C GLY A 123 16.20 17.13 -5.61
N ASN A 124 16.22 17.26 -6.94
CA ASN A 124 17.46 17.51 -7.68
C ASN A 124 17.98 18.94 -7.37
N LYS A 125 18.56 19.16 -6.18
CA LYS A 125 19.55 20.21 -5.80
C LYS A 125 19.60 20.38 -4.27
N GLU A 126 20.79 20.74 -3.79
CA GLU A 126 21.16 20.94 -2.39
C GLU A 126 20.17 21.83 -1.61
N GLY A 127 19.55 21.29 -0.55
CA GLY A 127 19.08 22.08 0.59
C GLY A 127 17.63 22.56 0.63
N GLU A 128 16.80 22.25 -0.38
CA GLU A 128 15.37 22.65 -0.38
C GLU A 128 14.45 21.42 -0.39
N MET A 129 13.45 21.41 0.50
CA MET A 129 12.34 20.44 0.48
C MET A 129 11.56 20.62 -0.83
N GLN A 130 11.29 19.53 -1.56
CA GLN A 130 10.30 19.56 -2.63
C GLN A 130 9.02 18.90 -2.14
N GLU A 131 7.91 19.59 -2.35
CA GLU A 131 6.58 19.02 -2.20
C GLU A 131 6.16 18.41 -3.53
N GLY A 132 5.69 17.18 -3.49
CA GLY A 132 5.00 16.59 -4.63
C GLY A 132 3.55 17.05 -4.63
N ALA A 133 3.03 17.39 -5.80
CA ALA A 133 1.62 17.72 -5.98
C ALA A 133 0.92 16.63 -6.80
N ILE A 134 -0.15 16.07 -6.26
CA ILE A 134 -1.02 15.09 -6.92
C ILE A 134 -2.37 15.77 -7.15
N PRO A 135 -2.92 15.79 -8.38
CA PRO A 135 -4.28 16.25 -8.60
C PRO A 135 -5.27 15.50 -7.69
N GLU A 136 -6.16 16.22 -7.02
CA GLU A 136 -7.03 15.70 -5.95
C GLU A 136 -7.89 14.53 -6.44
N ASN A 137 -8.41 14.60 -7.67
CA ASN A 137 -9.18 13.53 -8.28
C ASN A 137 -8.36 12.25 -8.55
N ILE A 138 -7.06 12.40 -8.86
CA ILE A 138 -6.13 11.28 -9.04
C ILE A 138 -5.81 10.68 -7.68
N PHE A 139 -5.46 11.52 -6.70
CA PHE A 139 -5.20 11.09 -5.33
C PHE A 139 -6.40 10.33 -4.76
N GLU A 140 -7.61 10.87 -4.85
CA GLU A 140 -8.81 10.22 -4.33
C GLU A 140 -9.05 8.86 -5.02
N LYS A 141 -8.86 8.79 -6.34
CA LYS A 141 -8.98 7.53 -7.08
C LYS A 141 -7.97 6.51 -6.55
N GLU A 142 -6.69 6.86 -6.50
CA GLU A 142 -5.61 5.94 -6.11
C GLU A 142 -5.68 5.51 -4.64
N TRP A 143 -6.09 6.43 -3.76
CA TRP A 143 -6.33 6.16 -2.36
C TRP A 143 -7.56 5.26 -2.15
N SER A 144 -8.61 5.43 -2.95
CA SER A 144 -9.80 4.55 -2.92
C SER A 144 -9.49 3.09 -3.27
N GLU A 145 -8.50 2.84 -4.12
CA GLU A 145 -8.05 1.47 -4.44
C GLU A 145 -7.53 0.73 -3.19
N GLU A 146 -6.99 1.47 -2.21
CA GLU A 146 -6.53 0.99 -0.90
C GLU A 146 -7.58 1.21 0.21
N GLY A 147 -8.85 1.36 -0.16
CA GLY A 147 -9.96 1.56 0.78
C GLY A 147 -9.91 2.88 1.53
N LYS A 148 -9.16 3.88 1.06
CA LYS A 148 -8.94 5.17 1.74
C LYS A 148 -8.30 5.02 3.14
N LEU A 149 -7.35 4.11 3.25
CA LEU A 149 -6.60 3.85 4.50
C LEU A 149 -5.67 5.02 4.85
N MET A 150 -5.76 5.48 6.09
CA MET A 150 -4.97 6.56 6.67
C MET A 150 -4.38 6.11 8.01
N ILE A 151 -3.13 6.49 8.25
CA ILE A 151 -2.39 6.22 9.48
C ILE A 151 -2.01 7.57 10.09
N ILE A 152 -2.45 7.78 11.33
CA ILE A 152 -2.15 8.95 12.15
C ILE A 152 -1.15 8.50 13.22
N LEU A 153 0.00 9.18 13.29
CA LEU A 153 0.97 9.04 14.37
C LEU A 153 1.17 10.41 15.00
N ALA A 154 0.71 10.58 16.25
CA ALA A 154 0.83 11.84 16.97
C ALA A 154 0.82 11.61 18.50
N PRO A 155 1.27 12.59 19.30
CA PRO A 155 1.13 12.56 20.76
C PRO A 155 -0.32 12.35 21.21
N GLU A 156 -0.50 11.79 22.41
CA GLU A 156 -1.83 11.42 22.93
C GLU A 156 -2.81 12.60 23.00
N ASP A 157 -2.34 13.78 23.42
CA ASP A 157 -3.15 14.99 23.50
C ASP A 157 -3.65 15.43 22.11
N ILE A 158 -2.78 15.35 21.10
CA ILE A 158 -3.15 15.62 19.71
C ILE A 158 -4.16 14.59 19.21
N VAL A 159 -3.89 13.29 19.34
CA VAL A 159 -4.82 12.24 18.88
C VAL A 159 -6.18 12.34 19.55
N SER A 160 -6.22 12.67 20.84
CA SER A 160 -7.48 12.85 21.59
C SER A 160 -8.33 14.03 21.11
N SER A 161 -7.70 15.02 20.47
CA SER A 161 -8.39 16.19 19.91
C SER A 161 -8.99 15.93 18.52
N ILE A 162 -8.50 14.90 17.81
CA ILE A 162 -8.98 14.53 16.47
C ILE A 162 -10.32 13.82 16.59
N LYS A 163 -11.34 14.33 15.89
CA LYS A 163 -12.64 13.67 15.77
C LYS A 163 -12.66 12.82 14.53
N LEU A 164 -12.54 11.51 14.71
CA LEU A 164 -12.61 10.53 13.62
C LEU A 164 -14.05 10.06 13.41
N GLU A 165 -14.49 10.07 12.15
CA GLU A 165 -15.79 9.57 11.69
C GLU A 165 -15.91 8.06 11.93
N ASN A 166 -14.79 7.31 11.90
CA ASN A 166 -14.76 5.86 12.08
C ASN A 166 -13.52 5.34 12.82
N ASP A 167 -13.42 5.63 14.13
CA ASP A 167 -12.33 5.11 14.99
C ASP A 167 -12.56 3.66 15.47
N SER A 168 -13.80 3.16 15.43
CA SER A 168 -14.16 1.86 16.02
C SER A 168 -13.41 0.67 15.39
N PHE A 169 -12.93 0.82 14.17
CA PHE A 169 -12.23 -0.25 13.44
C PHE A 169 -10.71 -0.12 13.46
N ASN A 170 -10.13 0.84 14.20
CA ASN A 170 -8.68 0.99 14.33
C ASN A 170 -7.98 -0.33 14.66
N LYS A 171 -8.48 -1.05 15.66
CA LYS A 171 -7.92 -2.35 16.06
C LYS A 171 -8.03 -3.42 14.97
N SER A 172 -9.13 -3.44 14.21
CA SER A 172 -9.31 -4.36 13.09
C SER A 172 -8.27 -4.09 11.99
N ASN A 173 -8.06 -2.81 11.65
CA ASN A 173 -7.08 -2.42 10.64
C ASN A 173 -5.66 -2.72 11.09
N ARG A 174 -5.32 -2.44 12.36
CA ARG A 174 -4.01 -2.77 12.92
C ARG A 174 -3.69 -4.26 12.83
N LEU A 175 -4.65 -5.14 13.12
CA LEU A 175 -4.48 -6.58 13.00
C LEU A 175 -4.13 -7.04 11.57
N CYS A 176 -4.48 -6.26 10.54
CA CYS A 176 -4.05 -6.54 9.16
C CYS A 176 -2.54 -6.36 9.01
N PHE A 177 -1.99 -5.23 9.48
CA PHE A 177 -0.54 -4.98 9.44
C PHE A 177 0.25 -5.97 10.30
N GLU A 178 -0.28 -6.34 11.47
CA GLU A 178 0.32 -7.38 12.31
C GLU A 178 0.33 -8.74 11.61
N SER A 179 -0.74 -9.07 10.88
CA SER A 179 -0.84 -10.30 10.09
C SER A 179 0.13 -10.33 8.90
N GLU A 180 0.33 -9.20 8.22
CA GLU A 180 1.34 -9.08 7.16
C GLU A 180 2.74 -9.34 7.71
N ARG A 181 3.08 -8.76 8.86
CA ARG A 181 4.34 -9.08 9.56
C ARG A 181 4.47 -10.58 9.83
N GLN A 182 3.44 -11.22 10.38
CA GLN A 182 3.48 -12.67 10.63
C GLN A 182 3.62 -13.48 9.35
N SER A 183 2.99 -13.05 8.26
CA SER A 183 3.12 -13.68 6.94
C SER A 183 4.56 -13.58 6.41
N ILE A 184 5.23 -12.43 6.58
CA ILE A 184 6.65 -12.26 6.24
C ILE A 184 7.52 -13.22 7.06
N LEU A 185 7.20 -13.40 8.35
CA LEU A 185 7.87 -14.36 9.24
C LEU A 185 7.49 -15.84 8.95
N LYS A 186 6.62 -16.10 7.97
CA LYS A 186 6.09 -17.43 7.61
C LYS A 186 5.25 -18.09 8.72
N ASN A 187 4.75 -17.28 9.65
CA ASN A 187 3.86 -17.69 10.74
C ASN A 187 2.40 -17.61 10.28
N HIS A 188 2.02 -18.47 9.33
CA HIS A 188 0.70 -18.40 8.70
C HIS A 188 -0.47 -18.65 9.69
N SER A 189 -0.25 -19.45 10.74
CA SER A 189 -1.26 -19.70 11.78
C SER A 189 -1.61 -18.44 12.56
N GLU A 190 -0.59 -17.69 12.98
CA GLU A 190 -0.70 -16.44 13.71
C GLU A 190 -1.33 -15.37 12.81
N ALA A 191 -0.88 -15.28 11.55
CA ALA A 191 -1.44 -14.39 10.54
C ALA A 191 -2.95 -14.61 10.35
N ILE A 192 -3.40 -15.87 10.19
CA ILE A 192 -4.81 -16.23 10.07
C ILE A 192 -5.58 -15.86 11.35
N THR A 193 -4.99 -16.10 12.52
CA THR A 193 -5.63 -15.80 13.81
C THR A 193 -5.88 -14.29 13.95
N SER A 194 -4.88 -13.46 13.67
CA SER A 194 -5.02 -12.00 13.69
C SER A 194 -6.08 -11.53 12.70
N LEU A 195 -6.14 -12.10 11.49
CA LEU A 195 -7.14 -11.70 10.49
C LEU A 195 -8.57 -12.13 10.85
N LYS A 196 -8.73 -13.31 11.46
CA LYS A 196 -10.05 -13.73 11.97
C LYS A 196 -10.53 -12.78 13.07
N GLN A 197 -9.64 -12.41 14.01
CA GLN A 197 -9.94 -11.39 15.01
C GLN A 197 -10.27 -10.02 14.37
N ALA A 198 -9.57 -9.64 13.30
CA ALA A 198 -9.87 -8.42 12.57
C ALA A 198 -11.30 -8.44 12.01
N LEU A 199 -11.75 -9.58 11.47
CA LEU A 199 -13.10 -9.77 10.95
C LEU A 199 -14.18 -9.90 12.03
N GLU A 200 -13.84 -10.38 13.22
CA GLU A 200 -14.74 -10.35 14.38
C GLU A 200 -15.03 -8.91 14.81
N LEU A 201 -14.02 -8.04 14.77
CA LEU A 201 -14.14 -6.61 15.09
C LEU A 201 -14.80 -5.80 13.97
N ASN A 202 -14.54 -6.17 12.71
CA ASN A 202 -15.14 -5.56 11.53
C ASN A 202 -15.33 -6.61 10.43
N GLN A 203 -16.54 -7.14 10.31
CA GLN A 203 -16.87 -8.18 9.32
C GLN A 203 -16.71 -7.72 7.87
N ASN A 204 -16.62 -6.40 7.66
CA ASN A 204 -16.50 -5.75 6.36
C ASN A 204 -15.11 -5.11 6.17
N ASN A 205 -14.09 -5.56 6.90
CA ASN A 205 -12.72 -5.14 6.64
C ASN A 205 -12.21 -5.78 5.33
N SER A 206 -12.22 -5.02 4.25
CA SER A 206 -11.79 -5.48 2.92
C SER A 206 -10.32 -5.92 2.90
N THR A 207 -9.45 -5.25 3.66
CA THR A 207 -8.04 -5.60 3.76
C THR A 207 -7.87 -6.96 4.45
N ALA A 208 -8.59 -7.20 5.55
CA ALA A 208 -8.54 -8.48 6.24
C ALA A 208 -9.06 -9.64 5.36
N LEU A 209 -10.14 -9.40 4.62
CA LEU A 209 -10.69 -10.36 3.64
C LEU A 209 -9.68 -10.66 2.53
N HIS A 210 -9.05 -9.64 1.96
CA HIS A 210 -8.00 -9.79 0.95
C HIS A 210 -6.85 -10.65 1.47
N LEU A 211 -6.30 -10.32 2.65
CA LEU A 211 -5.15 -11.01 3.23
C LEU A 211 -5.47 -12.47 3.57
N LEU A 212 -6.67 -12.77 4.09
CA LEU A 212 -7.11 -14.15 4.30
C LEU A 212 -7.23 -14.90 2.97
N GLY A 213 -7.81 -14.27 1.95
CA GLY A 213 -7.86 -14.83 0.60
C GLY A 213 -6.46 -15.14 0.06
N THR A 214 -5.47 -14.28 0.31
CA THR A 214 -4.07 -14.49 -0.07
C THR A 214 -3.48 -15.73 0.60
N ILE A 215 -3.60 -15.84 1.92
CA ILE A 215 -3.08 -17.00 2.66
C ILE A 215 -3.78 -18.30 2.21
N MET A 216 -5.11 -18.27 2.01
CA MET A 216 -5.87 -19.44 1.54
C MET A 216 -5.46 -19.85 0.11
N ASN A 217 -5.18 -18.88 -0.76
CA ASN A 217 -4.71 -19.13 -2.12
C ASN A 217 -3.30 -19.75 -2.14
N GLU A 218 -2.40 -19.31 -1.26
CA GLU A 218 -1.09 -19.95 -1.06
C GLU A 218 -1.23 -21.41 -0.62
N GLN A 219 -2.21 -21.70 0.23
CA GLN A 219 -2.56 -23.05 0.67
C GLN A 219 -3.37 -23.85 -0.37
N LYS A 220 -3.62 -23.28 -1.56
CA LYS A 220 -4.46 -23.87 -2.63
C LYS A 220 -5.89 -24.20 -2.17
N SER A 221 -6.38 -23.53 -1.14
CA SER A 221 -7.76 -23.68 -0.67
C SER A 221 -8.72 -22.89 -1.57
N SER A 222 -9.80 -23.54 -2.01
CA SER A 222 -10.87 -22.87 -2.77
C SER A 222 -11.66 -21.86 -1.95
N GLU A 223 -11.54 -21.89 -0.62
CA GLU A 223 -12.15 -20.91 0.28
C GLU A 223 -11.67 -19.48 0.01
N CYS A 224 -10.48 -19.31 -0.61
CA CYS A 224 -9.98 -17.99 -0.99
C CYS A 224 -10.95 -17.23 -1.90
N ILE A 225 -11.72 -17.92 -2.74
CA ILE A 225 -12.70 -17.30 -3.64
C ILE A 225 -13.72 -16.52 -2.82
N ASN A 226 -14.30 -17.12 -1.77
CA ASN A 226 -15.31 -16.47 -0.94
C ASN A 226 -14.77 -15.20 -0.27
N PHE A 227 -13.53 -15.25 0.23
CA PHE A 227 -12.90 -14.08 0.87
C PHE A 227 -12.61 -12.97 -0.13
N TYR A 228 -12.10 -13.32 -1.31
CA TYR A 228 -11.82 -12.34 -2.35
C TYR A 228 -13.11 -11.75 -2.95
N GLU A 229 -14.15 -12.56 -3.20
CA GLU A 229 -15.44 -12.08 -3.70
C GLU A 229 -16.07 -11.10 -2.70
N LYS A 230 -16.11 -11.45 -1.41
CA LYS A 230 -16.59 -10.53 -0.37
C LYS A 230 -15.74 -9.26 -0.27
N CYS A 231 -14.42 -9.35 -0.45
CA CYS A 231 -13.57 -8.17 -0.53
C CYS A 231 -13.96 -7.26 -1.71
N LEU A 232 -14.26 -7.82 -2.88
CA LEU A 232 -14.64 -7.07 -4.08
C LEU A 232 -16.06 -6.51 -4.03
N GLU A 233 -16.96 -7.12 -3.25
CA GLU A 233 -18.28 -6.53 -2.93
C GLU A 233 -18.14 -5.23 -2.13
N LEU A 234 -17.09 -5.12 -1.30
CA LEU A 234 -16.83 -3.97 -0.44
C LEU A 234 -15.91 -2.93 -1.11
N ASN A 235 -14.93 -3.38 -1.91
CA ASN A 235 -14.02 -2.54 -2.67
C ASN A 235 -13.79 -3.17 -4.06
N ASP A 236 -14.61 -2.77 -5.02
CA ASP A 236 -14.55 -3.21 -6.41
C ASP A 236 -13.35 -2.64 -7.18
N ARG A 237 -12.55 -1.77 -6.54
CA ARG A 237 -11.32 -1.18 -7.07
C ARG A 237 -10.05 -1.81 -6.51
N SER A 238 -10.14 -2.91 -5.76
CA SER A 238 -8.94 -3.63 -5.29
C SER A 238 -8.30 -4.45 -6.41
N TYR A 239 -7.32 -3.86 -7.11
CA TYR A 239 -6.55 -4.57 -8.13
C TYR A 239 -5.76 -5.76 -7.54
N LEU A 240 -5.31 -5.68 -6.28
CA LEU A 240 -4.62 -6.78 -5.60
C LEU A 240 -5.55 -7.97 -5.39
N THR A 241 -6.82 -7.73 -5.06
CA THR A 241 -7.80 -8.81 -4.91
C THR A 241 -8.10 -9.48 -6.25
N TYR A 242 -8.26 -8.71 -7.32
CA TYR A 242 -8.38 -9.29 -8.67
C TYR A 242 -7.11 -10.07 -9.08
N ASN A 243 -5.92 -9.57 -8.76
CA ASN A 243 -4.67 -10.31 -9.00
C ASN A 243 -4.65 -11.63 -8.22
N GLY A 244 -5.06 -11.62 -6.95
CA GLY A 244 -5.17 -12.80 -6.09
C GLY A 244 -6.10 -13.86 -6.70
N LEU A 245 -7.32 -13.47 -7.08
CA LEU A 245 -8.25 -14.36 -7.79
C LEU A 245 -7.69 -14.88 -9.10
N GLY A 246 -7.08 -14.00 -9.91
CA GLY A 246 -6.44 -14.38 -11.16
C GLY A 246 -5.35 -15.44 -10.96
N ASN A 247 -4.51 -15.26 -9.94
CA ASN A 247 -3.48 -16.24 -9.55
C ASN A 247 -4.09 -17.57 -9.11
N PHE A 248 -5.20 -17.55 -8.36
CA PHE A 248 -5.88 -18.78 -7.95
C PHE A 248 -6.44 -19.55 -9.16
N TYR A 249 -7.14 -18.85 -10.06
CA TYR A 249 -7.70 -19.44 -11.27
C TYR A 249 -6.63 -19.93 -12.23
N LEU A 250 -5.49 -19.23 -12.33
CA LEU A 250 -4.34 -19.69 -13.10
C LEU A 250 -3.78 -21.01 -12.52
N LYS A 251 -3.59 -21.10 -11.21
CA LYS A 251 -3.12 -22.33 -10.53
C LYS A 251 -4.09 -23.51 -10.68
N THR A 252 -5.38 -23.24 -10.84
CA THR A 252 -6.44 -24.24 -11.00
C THR A 252 -6.83 -24.47 -12.47
N ASN A 253 -6.09 -23.89 -13.42
CA ASN A 253 -6.29 -23.97 -14.86
C ASN A 253 -7.65 -23.44 -15.36
N ASP A 254 -8.35 -22.61 -14.59
CA ASP A 254 -9.52 -21.85 -15.08
C ASP A 254 -9.05 -20.59 -15.80
N PHE A 255 -8.39 -20.79 -16.96
CA PHE A 255 -7.70 -19.72 -17.68
C PHE A 255 -8.62 -18.58 -18.11
N LYS A 256 -9.91 -18.86 -18.36
CA LYS A 256 -10.87 -17.81 -18.73
C LYS A 256 -11.09 -16.84 -17.56
N LYS A 257 -11.41 -17.35 -16.37
CA LYS A 257 -11.60 -16.49 -15.18
C LYS A 257 -10.33 -15.79 -14.76
N ALA A 258 -9.18 -16.46 -14.90
CA ALA A 258 -7.89 -15.85 -14.61
C ALA A 258 -7.61 -14.65 -15.53
N GLU A 259 -7.85 -14.78 -16.84
CA GLU A 259 -7.72 -13.67 -17.79
C GLU A 259 -8.68 -12.52 -17.48
N ASP A 260 -9.94 -12.82 -17.16
CA ASP A 260 -10.93 -11.81 -16.78
C ASP A 260 -10.48 -11.03 -15.52
N CYS A 261 -9.98 -11.73 -14.50
CA CYS A 261 -9.49 -11.11 -13.27
C CYS A 261 -8.25 -10.25 -13.52
N TYR A 262 -7.25 -10.75 -14.25
CA TYR A 262 -6.07 -9.96 -14.58
C TYR A 262 -6.41 -8.73 -15.42
N THR A 263 -7.38 -8.85 -16.34
CA THR A 263 -7.84 -7.73 -17.16
C THR A 263 -8.49 -6.65 -16.31
N LYS A 264 -9.41 -7.02 -15.40
CA LYS A 264 -10.00 -6.07 -14.44
C LYS A 264 -8.96 -5.39 -13.56
N ALA A 265 -7.98 -6.14 -13.05
CA ALA A 265 -6.91 -5.57 -12.24
C ALA A 265 -6.10 -4.51 -13.02
N ILE A 266 -5.85 -4.77 -14.31
CA ILE A 266 -5.12 -3.87 -15.21
C ILE A 266 -5.95 -2.63 -15.57
N GLU A 267 -7.27 -2.78 -15.79
CA GLU A 267 -8.16 -1.67 -16.11
C GLU A 267 -8.31 -0.66 -14.96
N ILE A 268 -8.28 -1.12 -13.69
CA ILE A 268 -8.34 -0.25 -12.52
C ILE A 268 -7.18 0.75 -12.52
N ASN A 269 -5.95 0.24 -12.59
CA ASN A 269 -4.75 1.06 -12.58
C ASN A 269 -3.58 0.39 -13.33
N PRO A 270 -3.44 0.65 -14.65
CA PRO A 270 -2.45 -0.02 -15.50
C PRO A 270 -0.99 0.14 -15.03
N LYS A 271 -0.66 1.27 -14.40
CA LYS A 271 0.68 1.57 -13.89
C LYS A 271 0.97 0.75 -12.64
N ARG A 272 0.04 0.74 -11.69
CA ARG A 272 0.16 0.02 -10.42
C ARG A 272 0.09 -1.50 -10.59
N SER A 273 -0.76 -1.95 -11.49
CA SER A 273 -0.95 -3.36 -11.83
C SER A 273 0.09 -3.86 -12.83
N ALA A 274 1.11 -3.08 -13.18
CA ALA A 274 1.95 -3.40 -14.34
C ALA A 274 2.65 -4.77 -14.23
N LYS A 275 2.94 -5.26 -13.01
CA LYS A 275 3.48 -6.62 -12.79
C LYS A 275 2.52 -7.73 -13.26
N ILE A 276 1.21 -7.47 -13.26
CA ILE A 276 0.16 -8.41 -13.69
C ILE A 276 0.23 -8.70 -15.18
N TYR A 277 0.76 -7.78 -16.00
CA TYR A 277 0.98 -8.04 -17.43
C TYR A 277 1.82 -9.32 -17.64
N LYS A 278 2.85 -9.58 -16.82
CA LYS A 278 3.62 -10.83 -16.91
C LYS A 278 2.78 -12.07 -16.60
N ASN A 279 1.92 -12.00 -15.58
CA ASN A 279 1.05 -13.11 -15.21
C ASN A 279 0.03 -13.42 -16.33
N ARG A 280 -0.53 -12.37 -16.94
CA ARG A 280 -1.48 -12.51 -18.06
C ARG A 280 -0.79 -12.97 -19.34
N ALA A 281 0.45 -12.52 -19.60
CA ALA A 281 1.26 -13.02 -20.71
C ALA A 281 1.50 -14.53 -20.58
N TYR A 282 1.97 -14.98 -19.42
CA TYR A 282 2.18 -16.41 -19.15
C TYR A 282 0.89 -17.22 -19.34
N LEU A 283 -0.23 -16.73 -18.83
CA LEU A 283 -1.54 -17.36 -19.05
C LEU A 283 -1.89 -17.47 -20.54
N ARG A 284 -1.66 -16.41 -21.30
CA ARG A 284 -1.98 -16.33 -22.74
C ARG A 284 -1.09 -17.27 -23.56
N GLU A 285 0.17 -17.45 -23.17
CA GLU A 285 1.04 -18.49 -23.73
C GLU A 285 0.45 -19.89 -23.52
N GLN A 286 -0.04 -20.21 -22.31
CA GLN A 286 -0.70 -21.50 -22.05
C GLN A 286 -1.96 -21.71 -22.91
N GLN A 287 -2.59 -20.62 -23.35
CA GLN A 287 -3.73 -20.64 -24.26
C GLN A 287 -3.35 -20.58 -25.75
N ASN A 288 -2.05 -20.57 -26.10
CA ASN A 288 -1.52 -20.34 -27.46
C ASN A 288 -1.90 -18.98 -28.07
N LYS A 289 -2.20 -17.97 -27.25
CA LYS A 289 -2.50 -16.59 -27.65
C LYS A 289 -1.21 -15.75 -27.70
N ASN A 290 -0.25 -16.16 -28.53
CA ASN A 290 1.10 -15.61 -28.52
C ASN A 290 1.16 -14.10 -28.85
N SER A 291 0.28 -13.61 -29.73
CA SER A 291 0.21 -12.17 -30.05
C SER A 291 -0.16 -11.35 -28.82
N ASP A 292 -1.19 -11.79 -28.08
CA ASP A 292 -1.67 -11.08 -26.89
C ASP A 292 -0.64 -11.16 -25.75
N ALA A 293 0.08 -12.28 -25.63
CA ALA A 293 1.17 -12.44 -24.67
C ALA A 293 2.33 -11.48 -24.95
N LYS A 294 2.76 -11.35 -26.22
CA LYS A 294 3.77 -10.37 -26.63
C LYS A 294 3.38 -8.95 -26.26
N ASP A 295 2.12 -8.57 -26.48
CA ASP A 295 1.66 -7.22 -26.18
C ASP A 295 1.61 -6.96 -24.67
N ASP A 296 1.27 -7.95 -23.85
CA ASP A 296 1.39 -7.86 -22.39
C ASP A 296 2.84 -7.67 -21.95
N LEU A 297 3.79 -8.44 -22.48
CA LEU A 297 5.22 -8.29 -22.14
C LEU A 297 5.78 -6.92 -22.54
N LYS A 298 5.37 -6.38 -23.70
CA LYS A 298 5.72 -5.00 -24.10
C LYS A 298 5.14 -3.97 -23.13
N ASN A 299 3.88 -4.15 -22.70
CA ASN A 299 3.26 -3.27 -21.72
C ASN A 299 3.97 -3.34 -20.36
N TYR A 300 4.40 -4.53 -19.92
CA TYR A 300 5.24 -4.66 -18.73
C TYR A 300 6.54 -3.83 -18.86
N LEU A 301 7.28 -3.99 -19.96
CA LEU A 301 8.54 -3.26 -20.19
C LEU A 301 8.35 -1.74 -20.35
N LYS A 302 7.17 -1.29 -20.78
CA LYS A 302 6.82 0.14 -20.80
C LYS A 302 6.84 0.76 -19.41
N TYR A 303 6.35 0.04 -18.39
CA TYR A 303 6.34 0.52 -17.01
C TYR A 303 7.61 0.16 -16.23
N PHE A 304 8.33 -0.88 -16.67
CA PHE A 304 9.59 -1.34 -16.06
C PHE A 304 10.74 -1.36 -17.07
N PRO A 305 11.20 -0.20 -17.57
CA PRO A 305 12.23 -0.15 -18.60
C PRO A 305 13.59 -0.69 -18.12
N LYS A 306 13.82 -0.72 -16.80
CA LYS A 306 15.04 -1.22 -16.16
C LYS A 306 14.80 -2.52 -15.37
N ALA A 307 13.78 -3.30 -15.72
CA ALA A 307 13.51 -4.58 -15.06
C ALA A 307 14.77 -5.47 -15.08
N PRO A 308 15.16 -6.11 -13.96
CA PRO A 308 16.35 -6.97 -13.91
C PRO A 308 16.31 -8.14 -14.92
N ASP A 309 15.10 -8.60 -15.24
CA ASP A 309 14.81 -9.68 -16.17
C ASP A 309 14.44 -9.19 -17.58
N ARG A 310 14.69 -7.91 -17.90
CA ARG A 310 14.37 -7.31 -19.20
C ARG A 310 14.86 -8.12 -20.39
N GLY A 311 16.13 -8.56 -20.37
CA GLY A 311 16.71 -9.30 -21.49
C GLY A 311 16.02 -10.64 -21.75
N VAL A 312 15.57 -11.32 -20.67
CA VAL A 312 14.78 -12.55 -20.78
C VAL A 312 13.43 -12.26 -21.43
N ILE A 313 12.76 -11.18 -21.00
CA ILE A 313 11.47 -10.78 -21.55
C ILE A 313 11.57 -10.39 -23.03
N GLU A 314 12.62 -9.66 -23.43
CA GLU A 314 12.86 -9.30 -24.84
C GLU A 314 13.08 -10.55 -25.71
N GLN A 315 13.83 -11.54 -25.20
CA GLN A 315 14.00 -12.81 -25.88
C GLN A 315 12.67 -13.55 -26.03
N THR A 316 11.85 -13.65 -24.97
CA THR A 316 10.51 -14.27 -25.04
C THR A 316 9.61 -13.56 -26.06
N ILE A 317 9.64 -12.23 -26.14
CA ILE A 317 8.90 -11.47 -27.15
C ILE A 317 9.33 -11.87 -28.57
N HIS A 318 10.61 -12.16 -28.81
CA HIS A 318 11.11 -12.60 -30.12
C HIS A 318 10.73 -14.05 -30.48
N GLU A 319 10.61 -14.92 -29.48
CA GLU A 319 10.33 -16.36 -29.65
C GLU A 319 8.84 -16.69 -29.81
N LEU A 320 7.96 -15.91 -29.18
CA LEU A 320 6.50 -15.99 -29.38
C LEU A 320 6.10 -15.66 -30.81
#